data_AF-A0A356BY64-F1
#
_entry.id   AF-A0A356BY64-F1
#
_cell.length_a   1.000
_cell.length_b   1.000
_cell.length_c   1.000
_cell.angle_alpha   90.00
_cell.angle_beta   90.00
_cell.angle_gamma   90.00
#
_symmetry.space_group_name_H-M   'P 1'
#
loop_
_entity.id
_entity.type
_entity.pdbx_description
1 polymer ?
#
loop_
_entity_poly.entity_id
_entity_poly.type
_entity_poly.pdbx_seq_one_letter_code
_entity_poly.pdbx_strand_id
1 'polypeptide(L)'
;MIKEELKLVDGLLEVVDARLPSSSRNPELQDLTKKPRMIVLTKTDLADPAQTELWIDYWQARCETIVGTNLLLGKGLGEIRQSVAKTFPELKRLPRLLVVGIPNVGKSTL
;
A
#
# COMPACT_ATOMS: atom_id res chain seq x y z
N MET A 1 -11.65 16.06 4.33
CA MET A 1 -10.21 16.19 4.03
C MET A 1 -9.77 15.15 3.00
N ILE A 2 -9.73 13.85 3.34
CA ILE A 2 -9.36 12.78 2.37
C ILE A 2 -10.26 12.75 1.12
N LYS A 3 -11.58 12.96 1.23
CA LYS A 3 -12.50 12.96 0.07
C LYS A 3 -12.15 14.00 -1.01
N GLU A 4 -11.59 15.15 -0.63
CA GLU A 4 -11.20 16.18 -1.60
C GLU A 4 -9.86 15.86 -2.25
N GLU A 5 -8.88 15.38 -1.47
CA GLU A 5 -7.59 14.88 -1.98
C GLU A 5 -7.78 13.73 -2.95
N LEU A 6 -8.74 12.84 -2.66
CA LEU A 6 -9.12 11.74 -3.53
C LEU A 6 -9.55 12.20 -4.93
N LYS A 7 -10.05 13.41 -5.12
CA LYS A 7 -10.41 13.92 -6.46
C LYS A 7 -9.19 14.25 -7.31
N LEU A 8 -8.04 14.51 -6.70
CA LEU A 8 -6.82 15.01 -7.35
C LEU A 8 -5.80 13.92 -7.72
N VAL A 9 -6.02 12.69 -7.24
CA VAL A 9 -5.10 11.55 -7.41
C VAL A 9 -5.70 10.48 -8.30
N ASP A 10 -4.86 9.60 -8.85
CA ASP A 10 -5.27 8.47 -9.70
C ASP A 10 -5.51 7.19 -8.88
N GLY A 11 -4.84 7.04 -7.74
CA GLY A 11 -4.96 5.87 -6.87
C GLY A 11 -4.37 6.09 -5.47
N LEU A 12 -4.31 5.00 -4.70
CA LEU A 12 -3.86 5.00 -3.31
C LEU A 12 -2.74 4.01 -3.05
N LEU A 13 -1.83 4.41 -2.16
CA LEU A 13 -0.92 3.52 -1.45
C LEU A 13 -1.35 3.47 0.02
N GLU A 14 -1.93 2.36 0.44
CA GLU A 14 -2.29 2.11 1.84
C GLU A 14 -1.11 1.49 2.57
N VAL A 15 -0.48 2.26 3.44
CA VAL A 15 0.70 1.86 4.20
C VAL A 15 0.27 1.18 5.49
N VAL A 16 0.71 -0.06 5.67
CA VAL A 16 0.30 -0.98 6.74
C VAL A 16 1.55 -1.53 7.44
N ASP A 17 1.57 -1.60 8.76
CA ASP A 17 2.70 -2.14 9.53
C ASP A 17 2.64 -3.67 9.56
N ALA A 18 3.70 -4.35 9.07
CA ALA A 18 3.77 -5.81 8.99
C ALA A 18 3.61 -6.54 10.34
N ARG A 19 3.88 -5.85 11.46
CA ARG A 19 3.75 -6.45 12.80
C ARG A 19 2.30 -6.51 13.27
N LEU A 20 1.44 -5.63 12.74
CA LEU A 20 0.03 -5.53 13.09
C LEU A 20 -0.82 -5.32 11.84
N PRO A 21 -0.85 -6.28 10.88
CA PRO A 21 -1.34 -6.01 9.53
C PRO A 21 -2.83 -5.74 9.47
N SER A 22 -3.65 -6.42 10.29
CA SER A 22 -5.10 -6.18 10.35
C SER A 22 -5.45 -4.88 11.07
N SER A 23 -4.84 -4.63 12.25
CA SER A 23 -5.17 -3.49 13.11
C SER A 23 -4.63 -2.15 12.59
N SER A 24 -3.62 -2.17 11.72
CA SER A 24 -3.05 -0.94 11.14
C SER A 24 -3.70 -0.50 9.82
N ARG A 25 -4.71 -1.23 9.33
CA ARG A 25 -5.53 -0.80 8.19
C ARG A 25 -6.56 0.24 8.59
N ASN A 26 -6.98 1.02 7.59
CA ASN A 26 -8.17 1.85 7.72
C ASN A 26 -9.34 1.17 6.98
N PRO A 27 -10.30 0.52 7.69
CA PRO A 27 -11.40 -0.20 7.06
C PRO A 27 -12.30 0.72 6.22
N GLU A 28 -12.41 1.99 6.57
CA GLU A 28 -13.27 2.95 5.86
C GLU A 28 -12.75 3.31 4.45
N LEU A 29 -11.48 3.01 4.13
CA LEU A 29 -10.91 3.34 2.82
C LEU A 29 -11.60 2.59 1.67
N GLN A 30 -12.06 1.36 1.91
CA GLN A 30 -12.79 0.60 0.89
C GLN A 30 -14.12 1.25 0.52
N ASP A 31 -14.80 1.85 1.50
CA ASP A 31 -16.09 2.52 1.29
C ASP A 31 -15.93 3.93 0.72
N LEU A 32 -14.74 4.52 0.87
CA LEU A 32 -14.49 5.91 0.53
C LEU A 32 -14.25 6.14 -0.97
N THR A 33 -13.73 5.14 -1.69
CA THR A 33 -13.38 5.28 -3.11
C THR A 33 -13.23 3.93 -3.82
N LYS A 34 -13.51 3.92 -5.13
CA LYS A 34 -13.26 2.77 -6.03
C LYS A 34 -11.94 2.90 -6.81
N LYS A 35 -11.12 3.91 -6.52
CA LYS A 35 -9.84 4.11 -7.21
C LYS A 35 -8.89 2.94 -6.90
N PRO A 36 -8.00 2.57 -7.84
CA PRO A 36 -7.05 1.49 -7.61
C PRO A 36 -6.23 1.73 -6.33
N ARG A 37 -6.08 0.68 -5.55
CA ARG A 37 -5.39 0.70 -4.26
C ARG A 37 -4.34 -0.42 -4.23
N MET A 38 -3.17 -0.07 -3.75
CA MET A 38 -2.11 -1.01 -3.41
C MET A 38 -1.80 -0.91 -1.93
N ILE A 39 -1.67 -2.06 -1.27
CA ILE A 39 -1.22 -2.18 0.10
C ILE A 39 0.31 -2.22 0.09
N VAL A 40 0.94 -1.34 0.87
CA VAL A 40 2.37 -1.34 1.11
C VAL A 40 2.62 -1.80 2.53
N LEU A 41 3.10 -3.03 2.68
CA LEU A 41 3.35 -3.64 3.98
C LEU A 41 4.78 -3.28 4.42
N THR A 42 4.91 -2.39 5.40
CA THR A 42 6.19 -1.85 5.86
C THR A 42 6.74 -2.59 7.07
N LYS A 43 8.02 -2.36 7.37
CA LYS A 43 8.71 -2.95 8.53
C LYS A 43 8.68 -4.48 8.53
N THR A 44 8.75 -5.08 7.35
CA THR A 44 8.82 -6.55 7.20
C THR A 44 10.04 -7.15 7.87
N ASP A 45 11.09 -6.35 8.08
CA ASP A 45 12.28 -6.70 8.86
C ASP A 45 12.05 -6.82 10.37
N LEU A 46 10.98 -6.20 10.88
CA LEU A 46 10.61 -6.24 12.29
C LEU A 46 9.45 -7.20 12.57
N ALA A 47 8.91 -7.83 11.53
CA ALA A 47 7.79 -8.78 11.62
C ALA A 47 8.30 -10.21 11.44
N ASP A 48 7.48 -11.18 11.88
CA ASP A 48 7.73 -12.59 11.59
C ASP A 48 7.57 -12.83 10.07
N PRO A 49 8.60 -13.37 9.38
CA PRO A 49 8.53 -13.56 7.93
C PRO A 49 7.44 -14.55 7.49
N ALA A 50 7.21 -15.62 8.25
CA ALA A 50 6.19 -16.62 7.92
C ALA A 50 4.78 -16.03 8.09
N GLN A 51 4.56 -15.25 9.15
CA GLN A 51 3.29 -14.53 9.33
C GLN A 51 3.09 -13.45 8.27
N THR A 52 4.15 -12.76 7.88
CA THR A 52 4.12 -11.73 6.82
C THR A 52 3.65 -12.35 5.50
N GLU A 53 4.18 -13.50 5.13
CA GLU A 53 3.78 -14.22 3.92
C GLU A 53 2.32 -14.65 3.96
N LEU A 54 1.85 -15.18 5.10
CA LEU A 54 0.44 -15.54 5.28
C LEU A 54 -0.51 -14.35 5.11
N TRP A 55 -0.10 -13.14 5.54
CA TRP A 55 -0.87 -11.93 5.33
C TRP A 55 -0.88 -11.48 3.87
N ILE A 56 0.26 -11.60 3.18
CA ILE A 56 0.36 -11.33 1.74
C ILE A 56 -0.59 -12.25 0.97
N ASP A 57 -0.52 -13.56 1.21
CA ASP A 57 -1.38 -14.56 0.59
C ASP A 57 -2.86 -14.29 0.89
N TYR A 58 -3.18 -13.98 2.14
CA TYR A 58 -4.55 -13.67 2.58
C TYR A 58 -5.18 -12.52 1.77
N TRP A 59 -4.42 -11.46 1.49
CA TRP A 59 -4.91 -10.31 0.73
C TRP A 59 -4.87 -10.52 -0.78
N GLN A 60 -3.86 -11.23 -1.31
CA GLN A 60 -3.82 -11.61 -2.71
C GLN A 60 -5.00 -12.52 -3.09
N ALA A 61 -5.38 -13.45 -2.21
CA ALA A 61 -6.58 -14.28 -2.39
C ALA A 61 -7.90 -13.48 -2.43
N ARG A 62 -7.87 -12.21 -2.02
CA ARG A 62 -8.98 -11.25 -2.09
C ARG A 62 -8.82 -10.24 -3.23
N CYS A 63 -7.93 -10.52 -4.18
CA CYS A 63 -7.61 -9.67 -5.32
C CYS A 63 -7.06 -8.29 -4.93
N GLU A 64 -6.49 -8.14 -3.73
CA GLU A 64 -5.80 -6.92 -3.33
C GLU A 64 -4.34 -6.99 -3.80
N THR A 65 -3.83 -5.87 -4.31
CA THR A 65 -2.41 -5.77 -4.66
C THR A 65 -1.63 -5.41 -3.41
N ILE A 66 -0.62 -6.22 -3.05
CA ILE A 66 0.21 -5.99 -1.88
C ILE A 66 1.69 -6.19 -2.19
N VAL A 67 2.54 -5.34 -1.62
CA VAL A 67 4.00 -5.46 -1.68
C VAL A 67 4.58 -5.36 -0.28
N GLY A 68 5.38 -6.37 0.11
CA GLY A 68 6.21 -6.35 1.32
C GLY A 68 7.43 -5.46 1.14
N THR A 69 7.71 -4.61 2.13
CA THR A 69 8.81 -3.64 2.04
C THR A 69 9.65 -3.60 3.31
N ASN A 70 10.95 -3.39 3.09
CA ASN A 70 11.86 -2.84 4.09
C ASN A 70 12.38 -1.52 3.51
N LEU A 71 11.77 -0.42 3.95
CA LEU A 71 12.05 0.92 3.44
C LEU A 71 13.46 1.40 3.81
N LEU A 72 14.03 0.93 4.93
CA LEU A 72 15.39 1.27 5.34
C LEU A 72 16.43 0.70 4.39
N LEU A 73 16.15 -0.48 3.82
CA LEU A 73 17.01 -1.15 2.85
C LEU A 73 16.56 -0.96 1.39
N GLY A 74 15.51 -0.18 1.15
CA GLY A 74 14.92 0.04 -0.17
C GLY A 74 14.29 -1.21 -0.82
N LYS A 75 14.06 -2.29 -0.05
CA LYS A 75 13.46 -3.54 -0.56
C LYS A 75 11.98 -3.33 -0.86
N GLY A 76 11.53 -3.87 -2.00
CA GLY A 76 10.14 -3.78 -2.47
C GLY A 76 9.80 -2.48 -3.24
N LEU A 77 10.67 -1.46 -3.26
CA LEU A 77 10.41 -0.22 -3.99
C LEU A 77 10.31 -0.43 -5.51
N GLY A 78 11.11 -1.35 -6.06
CA GLY A 78 11.03 -1.73 -7.48
C GLY A 78 9.72 -2.42 -7.83
N GLU A 79 9.24 -3.30 -6.96
CA GLU A 79 7.96 -3.99 -7.12
C GLU A 79 6.78 -3.03 -7.02
N ILE A 80 6.81 -2.06 -6.10
CA ILE A 80 5.83 -0.97 -6.04
C ILE A 80 5.79 -0.22 -7.36
N ARG A 81 6.96 0.23 -7.87
CA ARG A 81 7.02 0.97 -9.15
C ARG A 81 6.47 0.15 -10.31
N GLN A 82 6.83 -1.13 -10.40
CA GLN A 82 6.34 -2.01 -11.44
C GLN A 82 4.82 -2.23 -11.34
N SER A 83 4.32 -2.44 -10.13
CA SER A 83 2.90 -2.68 -9.88
C SER A 83 2.06 -1.42 -10.14
N VAL A 84 2.56 -0.23 -9.80
CA VAL A 84 1.94 1.05 -10.16
C VAL A 84 1.89 1.22 -11.67
N ALA A 85 2.98 0.95 -12.39
CA ALA A 85 3.01 1.04 -13.85
C ALA A 85 2.00 0.07 -14.51
N LYS A 86 1.88 -1.17 -13.98
CA LYS A 86 0.88 -2.15 -14.44
C LYS A 86 -0.55 -1.74 -14.14
N THR A 87 -0.78 -1.01 -13.05
CA THR A 87 -2.12 -0.54 -12.64
C THR A 87 -2.62 0.61 -13.52
N PHE A 88 -1.70 1.45 -14.03
CA PHE A 88 -2.04 2.64 -14.81
C PHE A 88 -1.35 2.68 -16.19
N PRO A 89 -1.55 1.65 -17.05
CA PRO A 89 -0.79 1.52 -18.31
C PRO A 89 -1.10 2.62 -19.33
N GLU A 90 -2.31 3.17 -19.29
CA GLU A 90 -2.78 4.19 -20.24
C GLU A 90 -2.39 5.63 -19.87
N LEU A 91 -1.84 5.85 -18.67
CA LEU A 91 -1.44 7.19 -18.25
C LEU A 91 -0.16 7.63 -18.96
N LYS A 92 -0.28 8.69 -19.77
CA LYS A 92 0.85 9.36 -20.45
C LYS A 92 1.71 10.23 -19.52
N ARG A 93 1.42 10.22 -18.21
CA ARG A 93 2.13 10.94 -17.15
C ARG A 93 2.31 10.01 -15.95
N LEU A 94 3.21 10.39 -15.03
CA LEU A 94 3.30 9.68 -13.75
C LEU A 94 1.96 9.72 -13.01
N PRO A 95 1.49 8.57 -12.46
CA PRO A 95 0.32 8.52 -11.61
C PRO A 95 0.54 9.37 -10.36
N ARG A 96 -0.48 10.15 -9.98
CA ARG A 96 -0.52 10.84 -8.69
C ARG A 96 -1.15 9.89 -7.70
N LEU A 97 -0.43 9.52 -6.64
CA LEU A 97 -0.92 8.58 -5.64
C LEU A 97 -1.08 9.28 -4.29
N LEU A 98 -2.17 8.98 -3.59
CA LEU A 98 -2.34 9.40 -2.21
C LEU A 98 -1.80 8.30 -1.29
N VAL A 99 -0.84 8.66 -0.42
CA VAL A 99 -0.30 7.76 0.60
C VAL A 99 -1.14 7.90 1.87
N VAL A 100 -1.78 6.81 2.29
CA VAL A 100 -2.70 6.78 3.45
C VAL A 100 -2.28 5.70 4.44
N GLY A 101 -2.64 5.86 5.71
CA GLY A 101 -2.33 4.90 6.77
C GLY A 101 -2.28 5.55 8.15
N ILE A 102 -2.39 4.77 9.22
CA ILE A 102 -2.40 5.28 10.60
C ILE A 102 -1.05 5.94 10.97
N PRO A 103 -0.97 6.75 12.05
CA PRO A 103 0.29 7.37 12.46
C PRO A 103 1.45 6.35 12.62
N ASN A 104 2.68 6.76 12.29
CA ASN A 104 3.92 6.00 12.51
C ASN A 104 4.10 4.66 11.76
N VAL A 105 3.28 4.35 10.74
CA VAL A 105 3.44 3.16 9.87
C VAL A 105 4.55 3.30 8.82
N GLY A 106 5.23 4.45 8.74
CA GLY A 106 6.30 4.67 7.76
C GLY A 106 5.90 5.43 6.50
N LYS A 107 4.74 6.13 6.49
CA LYS A 107 4.27 6.94 5.35
C LYS A 107 5.29 7.98 4.86
N SER A 108 6.01 8.63 5.78
CA SER A 108 6.99 9.67 5.44
C SER A 108 8.33 9.10 4.98
N THR A 109 8.55 7.80 5.19
CA THR A 109 9.78 7.08 4.78
C THR A 109 9.61 6.45 3.39
N LEU A 110 8.37 6.10 3.03
CA LEU A 110 7.99 5.58 1.72
C LEU A 110 8.03 6.70 0.66
#